data_AF-A0A2V1DYU4-F1
#
_entry.id   AF-A0A2V1DYU4-F1
#
_cell.length_a   1.000
_cell.length_b   1.000
_cell.length_c   1.000
_cell.angle_alpha   90.00
_cell.angle_beta   90.00
_cell.angle_gamma   90.00
#
_symmetry.space_group_name_H-M   'P 1'
#
loop_
_entity.id
_entity.type
_entity.pdbx_description
1 polymer ?
#
loop_
_entity_poly.entity_id
_entity_poly.type
_entity_poly.pdbx_seq_one_letter_code
_entity_poly.pdbx_strand_id
1 'polypeptide(L)'
;MAASEAVEQDNQVQTLRNILTSEQEPLARRFRALFSLKYVASLKPPTEQTVPAIEAIAAAFTSPSALLKHELAYCLGQSRNEAAVDPLRQVLEDKTEDTMCRHEAAEALGALGDKGSLTLLKQLRDSAQEPDEVRETCQIAVDRIEWEHSQQKEQLKQSDFASIDPAPPLAQSSEKPSIPQLEKTLLDTKLNLFQRYRAMFALRDLASPPDLPTAVAAVQALARGFEDPSALFRHEIAFVFGQLSHPASIPSLVETLSNTKEQSMVRHEAAEALGSMGDEEGVEDTLKKFLDDPEQVVRDSVIVALDMAEFEKNGEVEYAIVPQAQAVIA
;
A
#
# COMPACT_ATOMS: atom_id res chain seq x y z
N MET A 1 17.84 -31.33 -14.47
CA MET A 1 17.10 -30.85 -13.29
C MET A 1 17.32 -29.36 -13.11
N ALA A 2 18.52 -28.87 -12.76
CA ALA A 2 18.74 -27.42 -12.65
C ALA A 2 18.42 -26.60 -13.94
N ALA A 3 18.77 -27.09 -15.13
CA ALA A 3 18.47 -26.40 -16.38
C ALA A 3 16.99 -26.49 -16.81
N SER A 4 16.23 -27.46 -16.32
CA SER A 4 14.78 -27.54 -16.59
C SER A 4 14.00 -26.67 -15.62
N GLU A 5 14.41 -26.61 -14.34
CA GLU A 5 13.84 -25.72 -13.33
C GLU A 5 14.05 -24.23 -13.67
N ALA A 6 15.22 -23.85 -14.20
CA ALA A 6 15.48 -22.47 -14.65
C ALA A 6 14.60 -22.04 -15.84
N VAL A 7 14.39 -22.92 -16.82
CA VAL A 7 13.50 -22.67 -17.97
C VAL A 7 12.03 -22.61 -17.56
N GLU A 8 11.65 -23.39 -16.55
CA GLU A 8 10.29 -23.42 -16.01
C GLU A 8 9.98 -22.14 -15.20
N GLN A 9 10.93 -21.63 -14.41
CA GLN A 9 10.82 -20.36 -13.69
C GLN A 9 10.79 -19.14 -14.62
N ASP A 10 11.58 -19.14 -15.69
CA ASP A 10 11.58 -18.08 -16.73
C ASP A 10 10.21 -17.95 -17.43
N ASN A 11 9.55 -19.08 -17.68
CA ASN A 11 8.20 -19.10 -18.28
C ASN A 11 7.11 -18.55 -17.33
N GLN A 12 7.32 -18.62 -16.01
CA GLN A 12 6.33 -18.17 -15.03
C GLN A 12 6.26 -16.65 -14.95
N VAL A 13 7.38 -15.95 -14.83
CA VAL A 13 7.39 -14.47 -14.82
C VAL A 13 6.83 -13.92 -16.13
N GLN A 14 7.19 -14.52 -17.27
CA GLN A 14 6.66 -14.09 -18.57
C GLN A 14 5.14 -14.31 -18.67
N THR A 15 4.61 -15.41 -18.13
CA THR A 15 3.16 -15.67 -18.09
C THR A 15 2.44 -14.63 -17.24
N LEU A 16 2.95 -14.35 -16.04
CA LEU A 16 2.39 -13.33 -15.15
C LEU A 16 2.45 -11.93 -15.77
N ARG A 17 3.56 -11.59 -16.44
CA ARG A 17 3.71 -10.35 -17.22
C ARG A 17 2.61 -10.22 -18.27
N ASN A 18 2.36 -11.28 -19.04
CA ASN A 18 1.33 -11.27 -20.09
C ASN A 18 -0.07 -11.05 -19.52
N ILE A 19 -0.38 -11.62 -18.35
CA ILE A 19 -1.65 -11.37 -17.66
C ILE A 19 -1.72 -9.91 -17.20
N LEU A 20 -0.69 -9.45 -16.49
CA LEU A 20 -0.65 -8.11 -15.89
C LEU A 20 -0.77 -6.98 -16.94
N THR A 21 -0.15 -7.12 -18.11
CA THR A 21 -0.14 -6.09 -19.17
C THR A 21 -1.31 -6.18 -20.16
N SER A 22 -2.18 -7.18 -20.03
CA SER A 22 -3.31 -7.37 -20.94
C SER A 22 -4.55 -6.61 -20.48
N GLU A 23 -4.98 -5.62 -21.27
CA GLU A 23 -6.26 -4.91 -21.06
C GLU A 23 -7.50 -5.77 -21.35
N GLN A 24 -7.32 -7.00 -21.84
CA GLN A 24 -8.41 -7.97 -22.02
C GLN A 24 -8.63 -8.84 -20.77
N GLU A 25 -7.65 -8.87 -19.85
CA GLU A 25 -7.77 -9.62 -18.60
C GLU A 25 -8.60 -8.83 -17.58
N PRO A 26 -9.50 -9.49 -16.83
CA PRO A 26 -10.22 -8.84 -15.74
C PRO A 26 -9.26 -8.21 -14.72
N LEU A 27 -9.64 -7.04 -14.20
CA LEU A 27 -8.77 -6.27 -13.30
C LEU A 27 -8.31 -7.09 -12.08
N ALA A 28 -9.22 -7.79 -11.40
CA ALA A 28 -8.90 -8.66 -10.28
C ALA A 28 -7.82 -9.72 -10.62
N ARG A 29 -7.89 -10.33 -11.81
CA ARG A 29 -6.90 -11.30 -12.28
C ARG A 29 -5.52 -10.67 -12.54
N ARG A 30 -5.51 -9.41 -13.01
CA ARG A 30 -4.27 -8.63 -13.15
C ARG A 30 -3.66 -8.33 -11.77
N PHE A 31 -4.46 -7.98 -10.77
CA PHE A 31 -4.02 -7.83 -9.38
C PHE A 31 -3.43 -9.12 -8.79
N ARG A 32 -4.09 -10.26 -8.99
CA ARG A 32 -3.54 -11.56 -8.56
C ARG A 32 -2.19 -11.87 -9.22
N ALA A 33 -2.01 -11.51 -10.50
CA ALA A 33 -0.72 -11.64 -11.19
C ALA A 33 0.34 -10.67 -10.65
N LEU A 34 -0.05 -9.42 -10.35
CA LEU A 34 0.80 -8.41 -9.72
C LEU A 34 1.34 -8.89 -8.38
N PHE A 35 0.49 -9.43 -7.50
CA PHE A 35 0.96 -9.94 -6.20
C PHE A 35 1.90 -11.14 -6.32
N SER A 36 1.71 -12.02 -7.31
CA SER A 36 2.68 -13.07 -7.62
C SER A 36 4.03 -12.50 -8.05
N LEU A 37 4.02 -11.49 -8.91
CA LEU A 37 5.25 -10.80 -9.33
C LEU A 37 5.92 -10.07 -8.17
N LYS A 38 5.14 -9.40 -7.31
CA LYS A 38 5.63 -8.75 -6.08
C LYS A 38 6.34 -9.77 -5.19
N TYR A 39 5.76 -10.95 -4.99
CA TYR A 39 6.39 -12.02 -4.22
C TYR A 39 7.76 -12.39 -4.80
N VAL A 40 7.86 -12.64 -6.12
CA VAL A 40 9.13 -12.96 -6.79
C VAL A 40 10.13 -11.81 -6.70
N ALA A 41 9.66 -10.56 -6.86
CA ALA A 41 10.47 -9.35 -6.74
C ALA A 41 11.02 -9.11 -5.32
N SER A 42 10.37 -9.68 -4.29
CA SER A 42 10.70 -9.47 -2.88
C SER A 42 11.47 -10.64 -2.23
N LEU A 43 11.79 -11.69 -2.99
CA LEU A 43 12.48 -12.87 -2.49
C LEU A 43 13.84 -12.52 -1.86
N LYS A 44 14.14 -13.17 -0.72
CA LYS A 44 15.43 -13.06 -0.03
C LYS A 44 16.01 -14.46 0.23
N PRO A 45 17.20 -14.78 -0.30
CA PRO A 45 18.01 -13.96 -1.21
C PRO A 45 17.32 -13.75 -2.58
N PRO A 46 17.69 -12.68 -3.33
CA PRO A 46 17.20 -12.48 -4.71
C PRO A 46 17.52 -13.66 -5.62
N THR A 47 16.69 -13.89 -6.62
CA THR A 47 16.88 -14.92 -7.66
C THR A 47 17.12 -14.27 -9.02
N GLU A 48 17.44 -15.08 -10.05
CA GLU A 48 17.55 -14.60 -11.43
C GLU A 48 16.25 -13.99 -11.97
N GLN A 49 15.10 -14.35 -11.36
CA GLN A 49 13.77 -13.88 -11.73
C GLN A 49 13.35 -12.59 -11.00
N THR A 50 14.12 -12.14 -9.99
CA THR A 50 13.79 -10.94 -9.21
C THR A 50 13.72 -9.67 -10.09
N VAL A 51 14.72 -9.43 -10.94
CA VAL A 51 14.72 -8.25 -11.83
C VAL A 51 13.69 -8.40 -12.97
N PRO A 52 13.58 -9.55 -13.66
CA PRO A 52 12.49 -9.78 -14.61
C PRO A 52 11.08 -9.54 -14.03
N ALA A 53 10.84 -9.90 -12.77
CA ALA A 53 9.56 -9.62 -12.12
C ALA A 53 9.31 -8.12 -11.91
N ILE A 54 10.34 -7.36 -11.50
CA ILE A 54 10.29 -5.90 -11.40
C ILE A 54 10.01 -5.27 -12.77
N GLU A 55 10.71 -5.72 -13.81
CA GLU A 55 10.49 -5.25 -15.18
C GLU A 55 9.09 -5.59 -15.71
N ALA A 56 8.52 -6.72 -15.29
CA ALA A 56 7.15 -7.12 -15.61
C ALA A 56 6.12 -6.19 -14.94
N ILE A 57 6.32 -5.87 -13.66
CA ILE A 57 5.48 -4.90 -12.93
C ILE A 57 5.58 -3.53 -13.60
N ALA A 58 6.79 -3.02 -13.82
CA ALA A 58 7.01 -1.71 -14.43
C ALA A 58 6.41 -1.58 -15.84
N ALA A 59 6.38 -2.65 -16.63
CA ALA A 59 5.79 -2.62 -17.97
C ALA A 59 4.28 -2.31 -17.98
N ALA A 60 3.59 -2.57 -16.87
CA ALA A 60 2.15 -2.34 -16.74
C ALA A 60 1.76 -0.90 -16.40
N PHE A 61 2.74 0.02 -16.20
CA PHE A 61 2.47 1.46 -16.09
C PHE A 61 1.84 2.07 -17.36
N THR A 62 1.76 1.31 -18.44
CA THR A 62 1.02 1.67 -19.66
C THR A 62 -0.50 1.51 -19.55
N SER A 63 -1.00 0.92 -18.45
CA SER A 63 -2.43 0.73 -18.17
C SER A 63 -3.17 2.07 -18.05
N PRO A 64 -4.43 2.16 -18.51
CA PRO A 64 -5.29 3.32 -18.27
C PRO A 64 -5.86 3.35 -16.85
N SER A 65 -5.79 2.26 -16.08
CA SER A 65 -6.33 2.21 -14.71
C SER A 65 -5.36 2.87 -13.73
N ALA A 66 -5.75 4.01 -13.17
CA ALA A 66 -5.01 4.69 -12.11
C ALA A 66 -4.84 3.79 -10.88
N LEU A 67 -5.88 3.01 -10.55
CA LEU A 67 -5.82 2.03 -9.46
C LEU A 67 -4.70 1.01 -9.68
N LEU A 68 -4.66 0.36 -10.86
CA LEU A 68 -3.63 -0.62 -11.13
C LEU A 68 -2.24 0.03 -11.05
N LYS A 69 -2.05 1.18 -11.69
CA LYS A 69 -0.75 1.88 -11.72
C LYS A 69 -0.26 2.30 -10.34
N HIS A 70 -1.14 2.78 -9.48
CA HIS A 70 -0.83 2.99 -8.07
C HIS A 70 -0.31 1.71 -7.42
N GLU A 71 -1.04 0.59 -7.54
CA GLU A 71 -0.63 -0.69 -6.93
C GLU A 71 0.71 -1.22 -7.48
N LEU A 72 1.02 -0.97 -8.77
CA LEU A 72 2.33 -1.27 -9.35
C LEU A 72 3.44 -0.54 -8.59
N ALA A 73 3.27 0.77 -8.36
CA ALA A 73 4.24 1.59 -7.66
C ALA A 73 4.43 1.12 -6.21
N TYR A 74 3.33 0.82 -5.50
CA TYR A 74 3.36 0.23 -4.16
C TYR A 74 4.17 -1.07 -4.16
N CYS A 75 3.83 -2.03 -5.02
CA CYS A 75 4.51 -3.32 -5.10
C CYS A 75 6.01 -3.19 -5.41
N LEU A 76 6.38 -2.24 -6.26
CA LEU A 76 7.78 -1.91 -6.56
C LEU A 76 8.51 -1.35 -5.34
N GLY A 77 7.90 -0.46 -4.57
CA GLY A 77 8.46 0.06 -3.30
C GLY A 77 8.70 -1.03 -2.27
N GLN A 78 7.78 -2.00 -2.17
CA GLN A 78 7.88 -3.12 -1.23
C GLN A 78 8.96 -4.15 -1.61
N SER A 79 9.49 -4.11 -2.83
CA SER A 79 10.49 -5.09 -3.34
C SER A 79 11.87 -5.00 -2.67
N ARG A 80 12.23 -3.82 -2.12
CA ARG A 80 13.57 -3.52 -1.59
C ARG A 80 14.70 -3.70 -2.61
N ASN A 81 14.39 -3.52 -3.90
CA ASN A 81 15.34 -3.73 -4.99
C ASN A 81 15.52 -2.45 -5.82
N GLU A 82 16.77 -2.02 -6.00
CA GLU A 82 17.12 -0.78 -6.70
C GLU A 82 16.68 -0.77 -8.19
N ALA A 83 16.44 -1.94 -8.80
CA ALA A 83 15.91 -2.02 -10.17
C ALA A 83 14.53 -1.35 -10.32
N ALA A 84 13.80 -1.15 -9.22
CA ALA A 84 12.52 -0.44 -9.21
C ALA A 84 12.66 1.10 -9.28
N VAL A 85 13.84 1.66 -8.97
CA VAL A 85 14.03 3.12 -8.83
C VAL A 85 13.73 3.88 -10.12
N ASP A 86 14.29 3.45 -11.24
CA ASP A 86 14.15 4.18 -12.51
C ASP A 86 12.69 4.24 -13.01
N PRO A 87 11.92 3.12 -13.03
CA PRO A 87 10.48 3.18 -13.33
C PRO A 87 9.70 4.11 -12.41
N LEU A 88 9.95 4.07 -11.10
CA LEU A 88 9.25 4.91 -10.12
C LEU A 88 9.54 6.41 -10.33
N ARG A 89 10.80 6.77 -10.64
CA ARG A 89 11.16 8.14 -10.97
C ARG A 89 10.44 8.65 -12.22
N GLN A 90 10.33 7.81 -13.25
CA GLN A 90 9.59 8.16 -14.47
C GLN A 90 8.12 8.50 -14.17
N VAL A 91 7.46 7.67 -13.35
CA VAL A 91 6.06 7.91 -12.92
C VAL A 91 5.95 9.21 -12.11
N LEU A 92 6.86 9.44 -11.15
CA LEU A 92 6.83 10.64 -10.31
C LEU A 92 7.08 11.94 -11.10
N GLU A 93 7.97 11.90 -12.09
CA GLU A 93 8.33 13.04 -12.95
C GLU A 93 7.25 13.37 -14.00
N ASP A 94 6.46 12.39 -14.44
CA ASP A 94 5.41 12.58 -15.44
C ASP A 94 4.23 13.41 -14.88
N LYS A 95 4.11 14.66 -15.33
CA LYS A 95 3.02 15.58 -14.94
C LYS A 95 1.67 15.22 -15.55
N THR A 96 1.63 14.33 -16.53
CA THR A 96 0.38 13.86 -17.15
C THR A 96 -0.19 12.65 -16.44
N GLU A 97 0.59 12.06 -15.53
CA GLU A 97 0.17 10.93 -14.70
C GLU A 97 -0.78 11.37 -13.57
N ASP A 98 -1.67 10.46 -13.18
CA ASP A 98 -2.62 10.65 -12.10
C ASP A 98 -1.90 10.96 -10.77
N THR A 99 -2.48 11.87 -9.99
CA THR A 99 -1.90 12.31 -8.72
C THR A 99 -1.74 11.14 -7.74
N MET A 100 -2.68 10.18 -7.77
CA MET A 100 -2.64 8.95 -7.00
C MET A 100 -1.38 8.12 -7.32
N CYS A 101 -1.12 7.90 -8.61
CA CYS A 101 0.05 7.16 -9.06
C CYS A 101 1.37 7.88 -8.72
N ARG A 102 1.38 9.21 -8.81
CA ARG A 102 2.56 10.02 -8.52
C ARG A 102 2.91 10.04 -7.03
N HIS A 103 1.92 10.12 -6.13
CA HIS A 103 2.22 10.01 -4.70
C HIS A 103 2.80 8.64 -4.38
N GLU A 104 2.21 7.57 -4.92
CA GLU A 104 2.64 6.20 -4.61
C GLU A 104 4.05 5.94 -5.12
N ALA A 105 4.42 6.51 -6.28
CA ALA A 105 5.78 6.49 -6.77
C ALA A 105 6.77 7.22 -5.84
N ALA A 106 6.39 8.38 -5.26
CA ALA A 106 7.22 9.08 -4.28
C ALA A 106 7.38 8.28 -2.98
N GLU A 107 6.31 7.66 -2.49
CA GLU A 107 6.34 6.80 -1.32
C GLU A 107 7.25 5.58 -1.54
N ALA A 108 7.08 4.90 -2.67
CA ALA A 108 7.88 3.75 -3.06
C ALA A 108 9.39 4.07 -3.11
N LEU A 109 9.77 5.25 -3.63
CA LEU A 109 11.18 5.71 -3.59
C LEU A 109 11.67 5.92 -2.15
N GLY A 110 10.81 6.41 -1.26
CA GLY A 110 11.05 6.47 0.18
C GLY A 110 11.26 5.10 0.81
N ALA A 111 10.39 4.13 0.48
CA ALA A 111 10.45 2.76 0.96
C ALA A 111 11.70 2.00 0.49
N LEU A 112 12.21 2.32 -0.70
CA LEU A 112 13.48 1.79 -1.22
C LEU A 112 14.72 2.44 -0.57
N GLY A 113 14.55 3.55 0.17
CA GLY A 113 15.66 4.26 0.79
C GLY A 113 16.60 4.93 -0.23
N ASP A 114 16.13 5.27 -1.43
CA ASP A 114 16.97 5.72 -2.53
C ASP A 114 17.48 7.17 -2.34
N LYS A 115 18.75 7.28 -1.95
CA LYS A 115 19.44 8.58 -1.85
C LYS A 115 19.55 9.32 -3.18
N GLY A 116 19.55 8.61 -4.31
CA GLY A 116 19.62 9.20 -5.65
C GLY A 116 18.38 10.03 -6.00
N SER A 117 17.25 9.76 -5.36
CA SER A 117 15.98 10.47 -5.57
C SER A 117 15.78 11.66 -4.65
N LEU A 118 16.61 11.87 -3.63
CA LEU A 118 16.46 12.98 -2.67
C LEU A 118 16.39 14.37 -3.33
N THR A 119 17.15 14.59 -4.40
CA THR A 119 17.11 15.88 -5.11
C THR A 119 15.76 16.10 -5.77
N LEU A 120 15.24 15.09 -6.46
CA LEU A 120 13.92 15.14 -7.10
C LEU A 120 12.82 15.32 -6.04
N LEU A 121 12.80 14.47 -5.00
CA LEU A 121 11.78 14.53 -3.95
C LEU A 121 11.74 15.90 -3.26
N LYS A 122 12.90 16.49 -2.94
CA LYS A 122 12.96 17.85 -2.36
C LYS A 122 12.44 18.92 -3.32
N GLN A 123 12.76 18.81 -4.61
CA GLN A 123 12.26 19.74 -5.63
C GLN A 123 10.73 19.70 -5.75
N LEU A 124 10.13 18.50 -5.76
CA LEU A 124 8.68 18.35 -5.90
C LEU A 124 7.96 18.79 -4.63
N ARG A 125 8.46 18.42 -3.44
CA ARG A 125 7.97 18.90 -2.15
C ARG A 125 7.86 20.44 -2.09
N ASP A 126 8.91 21.12 -2.54
CA ASP A 126 9.03 22.58 -2.45
C ASP A 126 8.32 23.32 -3.60
N SER A 127 7.79 22.60 -4.59
CA SER A 127 7.11 23.18 -5.74
C SER A 127 5.64 23.47 -5.44
N ALA A 128 5.25 24.75 -5.48
CA ALA A 128 3.86 25.16 -5.35
C ALA A 128 2.97 24.80 -6.56
N GLN A 129 3.54 24.23 -7.62
CA GLN A 129 2.80 23.75 -8.79
C GLN A 129 2.34 22.29 -8.64
N GLU A 130 2.84 21.60 -7.61
CA GLU A 130 2.50 20.20 -7.36
C GLU A 130 1.23 20.07 -6.53
N PRO A 131 0.42 19.02 -6.77
CA PRO A 131 -0.67 18.65 -5.88
C PRO A 131 -0.16 18.43 -4.45
N ASP A 132 -1.01 18.72 -3.46
CA ASP A 132 -0.61 18.61 -2.06
C ASP A 132 -0.25 17.17 -1.68
N GLU A 133 -0.95 16.18 -2.24
CA GLU A 133 -0.68 14.75 -2.04
C GLU A 133 0.77 14.39 -2.44
N VAL A 134 1.22 14.84 -3.61
CA VAL A 134 2.60 14.60 -4.08
C VAL A 134 3.62 15.32 -3.21
N ARG A 135 3.33 16.57 -2.82
CA ARG A 135 4.24 17.38 -1.99
C ARG A 135 4.41 16.78 -0.60
N GLU A 136 3.31 16.35 0.00
CA GLU A 136 3.24 15.72 1.32
C GLU A 136 3.94 14.36 1.31
N THR A 137 3.69 13.51 0.32
CA THR A 137 4.39 12.22 0.20
C THR A 137 5.88 12.41 -0.06
N CYS A 138 6.28 13.37 -0.89
CA CYS A 138 7.69 13.71 -1.08
C CYS A 138 8.36 14.19 0.22
N GLN A 139 7.66 14.93 1.08
CA GLN A 139 8.19 15.29 2.40
C GLN A 139 8.40 14.04 3.27
N ILE A 140 7.42 13.15 3.34
CA ILE A 140 7.50 11.90 4.11
C ILE A 140 8.64 11.01 3.59
N ALA A 141 8.76 10.84 2.27
CA ALA A 141 9.82 10.06 1.64
C ALA A 141 11.22 10.65 1.91
N VAL A 142 11.37 11.97 1.86
CA VAL A 142 12.64 12.63 2.24
C VAL A 142 12.99 12.33 3.69
N ASP A 143 12.04 12.52 4.62
CA ASP A 143 12.26 12.28 6.04
C ASP A 143 12.58 10.80 6.32
N ARG A 144 11.91 9.87 5.62
CA ARG A 144 12.17 8.42 5.69
C ARG A 144 13.61 8.10 5.28
N ILE A 145 14.03 8.56 4.10
CA ILE A 145 15.37 8.30 3.56
C ILE A 145 16.42 8.93 4.49
N GLU A 146 16.23 10.17 4.93
CA GLU A 146 17.16 10.83 5.84
C GLU A 146 17.25 10.12 7.20
N TRP A 147 16.12 9.63 7.72
CA TRP A 147 16.07 8.83 8.95
C TRP A 147 16.82 7.51 8.79
N GLU A 148 16.58 6.76 7.71
CA GLU A 148 17.18 5.44 7.47
C GLU A 148 18.70 5.52 7.29
N HIS A 149 19.19 6.57 6.62
CA HIS A 149 20.62 6.80 6.42
C HIS A 149 21.28 7.60 7.56
N SER A 150 20.54 7.93 8.62
CA SER A 150 21.08 8.66 9.76
C SER A 150 22.03 7.79 10.60
N GLN A 151 22.93 8.44 11.34
CA GLN A 151 23.81 7.74 12.30
C GLN A 151 23.09 7.34 13.59
N GLN A 152 21.87 7.85 13.82
CA GLN A 152 21.11 7.59 15.02
C GLN A 152 20.36 6.27 14.89
N LYS A 153 20.81 5.25 15.64
CA LYS A 153 20.09 3.98 15.73
C LYS A 153 19.05 4.06 16.82
N GLU A 154 17.81 4.25 16.42
CA GLU A 154 16.67 4.11 17.30
C GLU A 154 16.35 2.62 17.52
N GLN A 155 15.98 2.26 18.75
CA GLN A 155 15.41 0.94 19.02
C GLN A 155 13.92 1.01 18.70
N LEU A 156 13.47 0.27 17.69
CA LEU A 156 12.07 0.24 17.28
C LEU A 156 11.40 -1.04 17.76
N LYS A 157 10.08 -0.99 18.00
CA LYS A 157 9.27 -2.21 18.11
C LYS A 157 9.30 -2.91 16.74
N GLN A 158 9.49 -4.23 16.75
CA GLN A 158 9.27 -5.02 15.55
C GLN A 158 7.77 -5.04 15.25
N SER A 159 7.42 -4.58 14.05
CA SER A 159 6.05 -4.61 13.54
C SER A 159 5.60 -6.04 13.30
N ASP A 160 4.32 -6.32 13.54
CA ASP A 160 3.67 -7.58 13.14
C ASP A 160 3.39 -7.60 11.62
N PHE A 161 3.52 -6.44 10.97
CA PHE A 161 3.27 -6.25 9.54
C PHE A 161 4.58 -6.34 8.73
N ALA A 162 4.52 -7.02 7.59
CA ALA A 162 5.68 -7.21 6.71
C ALA A 162 5.94 -6.02 5.76
N SER A 163 5.02 -5.05 5.72
CA SER A 163 5.09 -3.83 4.92
C SER A 163 6.27 -2.94 5.31
N ILE A 164 6.77 -2.20 4.33
CA ILE A 164 7.70 -1.11 4.51
C ILE A 164 6.86 0.15 4.64
N ASP A 165 6.70 0.61 5.88
CA ASP A 165 5.88 1.78 6.16
C ASP A 165 6.58 3.08 5.74
N PRO A 166 5.84 4.13 5.34
CA PRO A 166 6.34 5.46 5.01
C PRO A 166 6.95 6.23 6.20
N ALA A 167 6.71 5.79 7.43
CA ALA A 167 7.45 6.25 8.60
C ALA A 167 7.66 5.10 9.59
N PRO A 168 8.80 5.05 10.31
CA PRO A 168 8.97 4.08 11.38
C PRO A 168 8.04 4.42 12.57
N PRO A 169 7.59 3.43 13.36
CA PRO A 169 6.90 3.72 14.62
C PRO A 169 7.81 4.52 15.56
N LEU A 170 7.25 5.07 16.64
CA LEU A 170 8.04 5.79 17.65
C LEU A 170 9.13 4.90 18.25
N ALA A 171 10.28 5.50 18.55
CA ALA A 171 11.36 4.83 19.28
C ALA A 171 10.85 4.25 20.60
N GLN A 172 11.38 3.09 20.97
CA GLN A 172 11.19 2.53 22.30
C GLN A 172 11.87 3.44 23.32
N SER A 173 11.06 4.02 24.21
CA SER A 173 11.49 4.77 25.38
C SER A 173 11.14 4.02 26.66
N SER A 174 11.76 4.43 27.78
CA SER A 174 11.45 3.90 29.12
C SER A 174 9.99 4.10 29.52
N GLU A 175 9.34 5.15 28.99
CA GLU A 175 7.91 5.38 29.11
C GLU A 175 7.24 5.09 27.76
N LYS A 176 6.35 4.10 27.71
CA LYS A 176 5.56 3.83 26.51
C LYS A 176 4.50 4.91 26.38
N PRO A 177 4.38 5.58 25.22
CA PRO A 177 3.32 6.56 25.03
C PRO A 177 1.96 5.88 25.12
N SER A 178 1.07 6.47 25.91
CA SER A 178 -0.31 6.02 26.04
C SER A 178 -1.13 6.34 24.78
N ILE A 179 -2.21 5.59 24.53
CA ILE A 179 -3.11 5.85 23.40
C ILE A 179 -3.56 7.33 23.34
N PRO A 180 -3.97 8.00 24.44
CA PRO A 180 -4.31 9.42 24.40
C PRO A 180 -3.16 10.35 23.99
N GLN A 181 -1.91 10.01 24.31
CA GLN A 181 -0.75 10.80 23.89
C GLN A 181 -0.44 10.60 22.41
N LEU A 182 -0.58 9.36 21.92
CA LEU A 182 -0.44 9.04 20.50
C LEU A 182 -1.54 9.70 19.69
N GLU A 183 -2.79 9.62 20.11
CA GLU A 183 -3.93 10.31 19.49
C GLU A 183 -3.70 11.82 19.44
N LYS A 184 -3.24 12.42 20.54
CA LYS A 184 -2.89 13.85 20.55
C LYS A 184 -1.83 14.19 19.50
N THR A 185 -0.82 13.33 19.32
CA THR A 185 0.24 13.52 18.33
C THR A 185 -0.29 13.32 16.91
N LEU A 186 -1.11 12.28 16.71
CA LEU A 186 -1.77 11.95 15.46
C LEU A 186 -2.58 13.14 14.95
N LEU A 187 -3.33 13.82 15.82
CA LEU A 187 -4.26 14.90 15.49
C LEU A 187 -3.65 16.32 15.54
N ASP A 188 -2.37 16.47 15.90
CA ASP A 188 -1.73 17.80 15.97
C ASP A 188 -1.23 18.24 14.59
N THR A 189 -2.08 18.98 13.86
CA THR A 189 -1.79 19.52 12.51
C THR A 189 -0.66 20.56 12.48
N LYS A 190 -0.08 20.93 13.63
CA LYS A 190 1.13 21.77 13.70
C LYS A 190 2.42 20.96 13.61
N LEU A 191 2.35 19.65 13.82
CA LEU A 191 3.48 18.74 13.66
C LEU A 191 3.69 18.40 12.18
N ASN A 192 4.91 18.01 11.83
CA ASN A 192 5.17 17.52 10.49
C ASN A 192 4.47 16.16 10.26
N LEU A 193 4.12 15.85 9.01
CA LEU A 193 3.41 14.62 8.68
C LEU A 193 4.18 13.37 9.12
N PHE A 194 5.51 13.37 8.96
CA PHE A 194 6.34 12.26 9.39
C PHE A 194 6.10 11.90 10.86
N GLN A 195 6.15 12.85 11.79
CA GLN A 195 5.88 12.65 13.23
C GLN A 195 4.47 12.09 13.49
N ARG A 196 3.48 12.58 12.75
CA ARG A 196 2.09 12.13 12.89
C ARG A 196 1.92 10.71 12.37
N TYR A 197 2.58 10.34 11.27
CA TYR A 197 2.67 8.98 10.75
C TYR A 197 3.37 8.04 11.75
N ARG A 198 4.44 8.48 12.43
CA ARG A 198 5.08 7.67 13.49
C ARG A 198 4.10 7.33 14.62
N ALA A 199 3.21 8.26 14.98
CA ALA A 199 2.15 8.02 15.96
C ALA A 199 1.05 7.10 15.41
N MET A 200 0.71 7.23 14.13
CA MET A 200 -0.21 6.34 13.41
C MET A 200 0.25 4.88 13.46
N PHE A 201 1.49 4.59 13.05
CA PHE A 201 2.03 3.23 13.09
C PHE A 201 2.24 2.72 14.52
N ALA A 202 2.54 3.60 15.49
CA ALA A 202 2.55 3.21 16.90
C ALA A 202 1.16 2.80 17.40
N LEU A 203 0.08 3.47 16.98
CA LEU A 203 -1.30 3.08 17.29
C LEU A 203 -1.67 1.77 16.60
N ARG A 204 -1.31 1.58 15.32
CA ARG A 204 -1.48 0.31 14.60
C ARG A 204 -0.84 -0.84 15.38
N ASP A 205 0.41 -0.66 15.80
CA ASP A 205 1.14 -1.68 16.54
C ASP A 205 0.56 -1.95 17.94
N LEU A 206 -0.25 -1.05 18.51
CA LEU A 206 -1.00 -1.29 19.74
C LEU A 206 -2.35 -1.98 19.49
N ALA A 207 -2.80 -2.02 18.24
CA ALA A 207 -4.00 -2.73 17.80
C ALA A 207 -3.74 -4.14 17.26
N SER A 208 -2.47 -4.54 17.15
CA SER A 208 -2.08 -5.89 16.74
C SER A 208 -1.36 -6.64 17.88
N PRO A 209 -1.73 -7.92 18.14
CA PRO A 209 -2.85 -8.66 17.54
C PRO A 209 -4.24 -8.12 17.96
N PRO A 210 -5.32 -8.46 17.22
CA PRO A 210 -6.65 -7.85 17.39
C PRO A 210 -7.34 -8.18 18.73
N ASP A 211 -6.90 -9.20 19.45
CA ASP A 211 -7.43 -9.62 20.75
C ASP A 211 -6.82 -8.85 21.95
N LEU A 212 -5.87 -7.94 21.69
CA LEU A 212 -5.27 -7.13 22.75
C LEU A 212 -6.31 -6.19 23.42
N PRO A 213 -6.23 -5.97 24.74
CA PRO A 213 -7.08 -4.99 25.44
C PRO A 213 -6.95 -3.55 24.91
N THR A 214 -5.85 -3.25 24.21
CA THR A 214 -5.59 -1.95 23.59
C THR A 214 -6.20 -1.79 22.21
N ALA A 215 -6.62 -2.88 21.54
CA ALA A 215 -6.91 -2.86 20.12
C ALA A 215 -8.09 -1.95 19.74
N VAL A 216 -9.25 -2.15 20.37
CA VAL A 216 -10.43 -1.31 20.12
C VAL A 216 -10.14 0.17 20.39
N ALA A 217 -9.45 0.48 21.49
CA ALA A 217 -9.12 1.86 21.84
C ALA A 217 -8.14 2.50 20.85
N ALA A 218 -7.16 1.75 20.36
CA ALA A 218 -6.21 2.23 19.37
C ALA A 218 -6.87 2.42 17.99
N VAL A 219 -7.77 1.52 17.57
CA VAL A 219 -8.59 1.68 16.36
C VAL A 219 -9.47 2.92 16.46
N GLN A 220 -10.12 3.15 17.60
CA GLN A 220 -10.93 4.36 17.81
C GLN A 220 -10.11 5.65 17.77
N ALA A 221 -8.88 5.64 18.30
CA ALA A 221 -7.97 6.77 18.23
C ALA A 221 -7.53 7.04 16.77
N LEU A 222 -7.20 5.99 16.01
CA LEU A 222 -6.88 6.09 14.58
C LEU A 222 -8.07 6.64 13.77
N ALA A 223 -9.29 6.20 14.06
CA ALA A 223 -10.50 6.65 13.34
C ALA A 223 -10.71 8.17 13.42
N ARG A 224 -10.24 8.84 14.48
CA ARG A 224 -10.26 10.32 14.58
C ARG A 224 -9.43 10.99 13.48
N GLY A 225 -8.47 10.29 12.89
CA GLY A 225 -7.65 10.78 11.79
C GLY A 225 -8.44 11.05 10.51
N PHE A 226 -9.63 10.47 10.32
CA PHE A 226 -10.51 10.78 9.18
C PHE A 226 -11.05 12.22 9.19
N GLU A 227 -10.88 12.98 10.27
CA GLU A 227 -11.22 14.40 10.34
C GLU A 227 -10.06 15.32 9.89
N ASP A 228 -8.90 14.77 9.52
CA ASP A 228 -7.73 15.56 9.11
C ASP A 228 -7.95 16.31 7.79
N PRO A 229 -7.44 17.54 7.61
CA PRO A 229 -7.52 18.25 6.34
C PRO A 229 -6.77 17.58 5.17
N SER A 230 -5.65 16.88 5.42
CA SER A 230 -4.87 16.22 4.36
C SER A 230 -5.56 14.94 3.91
N ALA A 231 -5.84 14.85 2.60
CA ALA A 231 -6.40 13.63 2.03
C ALA A 231 -5.40 12.47 2.03
N LEU A 232 -4.11 12.75 1.83
CA LEU A 232 -3.05 11.76 1.98
C LEU A 232 -3.07 11.15 3.39
N PHE A 233 -3.21 11.98 4.42
CA PHE A 233 -3.28 11.49 5.80
C PHE A 233 -4.52 10.62 6.03
N ARG A 234 -5.69 11.01 5.51
CA ARG A 234 -6.94 10.23 5.64
C ARG A 234 -6.86 8.90 4.87
N HIS A 235 -6.23 8.91 3.69
CA HIS A 235 -5.91 7.71 2.91
C HIS A 235 -5.07 6.74 3.75
N GLU A 236 -3.99 7.20 4.37
CA GLU A 236 -3.13 6.35 5.19
C GLU A 236 -3.87 5.73 6.40
N ILE A 237 -4.83 6.46 7.00
CA ILE A 237 -5.68 5.90 8.07
C ILE A 237 -6.49 4.70 7.54
N ALA A 238 -7.05 4.80 6.34
CA ALA A 238 -7.77 3.69 5.72
C ALA A 238 -6.83 2.52 5.38
N PHE A 239 -5.63 2.78 4.87
CA PHE A 239 -4.62 1.75 4.60
C PHE A 239 -4.23 0.99 5.86
N VAL A 240 -3.97 1.71 6.96
CA VAL A 240 -3.68 1.12 8.28
C VAL A 240 -4.85 0.28 8.78
N PHE A 241 -6.10 0.68 8.51
CA PHE A 241 -7.27 -0.11 8.85
C PHE A 241 -7.39 -1.39 8.03
N GLY A 242 -7.03 -1.36 6.75
CA GLY A 242 -6.92 -2.54 5.91
C GLY A 242 -5.86 -3.51 6.42
N GLN A 243 -4.69 -3.01 6.83
CA GLN A 243 -3.65 -3.84 7.46
C GLN A 243 -4.13 -4.51 8.75
N LEU A 244 -4.85 -3.76 9.60
CA LEU A 244 -5.33 -4.27 10.88
C LEU A 244 -6.42 -5.33 10.74
N SER A 245 -7.23 -5.26 9.68
CA SER A 245 -8.45 -6.07 9.48
C SER A 245 -9.29 -6.20 10.77
N HIS A 246 -9.39 -5.13 11.55
CA HIS A 246 -10.04 -5.16 12.87
C HIS A 246 -11.49 -4.65 12.76
N PRO A 247 -12.53 -5.42 13.12
CA PRO A 247 -13.95 -5.07 12.86
C PRO A 247 -14.42 -3.71 13.41
N ALA A 248 -13.80 -3.22 14.50
CA ALA A 248 -14.06 -1.88 15.01
C ALA A 248 -13.75 -0.72 14.03
N SER A 249 -13.01 -0.96 12.94
CA SER A 249 -12.73 0.03 11.88
C SER A 249 -13.88 0.18 10.88
N ILE A 250 -14.70 -0.87 10.70
CA ILE A 250 -15.75 -0.96 9.67
C ILE A 250 -16.67 0.25 9.66
N PRO A 251 -17.20 0.75 10.80
CA PRO A 251 -18.11 1.90 10.76
C PRO A 251 -17.47 3.14 10.12
N SER A 252 -16.18 3.40 10.39
CA SER A 252 -15.47 4.56 9.85
C SER A 252 -15.17 4.37 8.37
N LEU A 253 -14.77 3.17 7.94
CA LEU A 253 -14.52 2.86 6.54
C LEU A 253 -15.79 2.97 5.68
N VAL A 254 -16.92 2.47 6.20
CA VAL A 254 -18.22 2.59 5.53
C VAL A 254 -18.65 4.05 5.41
N GLU A 255 -18.45 4.87 6.46
CA GLU A 255 -18.73 6.30 6.41
C GLU A 255 -17.87 7.00 5.35
N THR A 256 -16.57 6.73 5.32
CA THR A 256 -15.61 7.28 4.35
C THR A 256 -15.96 6.89 2.91
N LEU A 257 -16.19 5.61 2.62
CA LEU A 257 -16.56 5.15 1.28
C LEU A 257 -17.90 5.76 0.81
N SER A 258 -18.87 5.91 1.73
CA SER A 258 -20.19 6.47 1.45
C SER A 258 -20.19 7.99 1.25
N ASN A 259 -19.13 8.69 1.67
CA ASN A 259 -19.04 10.13 1.56
C ASN A 259 -18.65 10.56 0.13
N THR A 260 -19.64 10.84 -0.72
CA THR A 260 -19.42 11.32 -2.10
C THR A 260 -18.71 12.67 -2.21
N LYS A 261 -18.49 13.39 -1.10
CA LYS A 261 -17.68 14.62 -1.06
C LYS A 261 -16.23 14.38 -0.66
N GLU A 262 -15.91 13.17 -0.22
CA GLU A 262 -14.54 12.77 0.07
C GLU A 262 -13.78 12.57 -1.25
N GLN A 263 -12.47 12.81 -1.21
CA GLN A 263 -11.59 12.58 -2.35
C GLN A 263 -11.56 11.10 -2.73
N SER A 264 -11.50 10.83 -4.02
CA SER A 264 -11.49 9.47 -4.56
C SER A 264 -10.32 8.63 -4.04
N MET A 265 -9.16 9.24 -3.73
CA MET A 265 -8.02 8.55 -3.11
C MET A 265 -8.40 7.92 -1.75
N VAL A 266 -9.06 8.67 -0.88
CA VAL A 266 -9.42 8.17 0.45
C VAL A 266 -10.54 7.12 0.35
N ARG A 267 -11.46 7.29 -0.61
CA ARG A 267 -12.58 6.39 -0.82
C ARG A 267 -12.14 5.03 -1.40
N HIS A 268 -11.17 4.99 -2.31
CA HIS A 268 -10.68 3.70 -2.83
C HIS A 268 -9.99 2.90 -1.71
N GLU A 269 -9.19 3.56 -0.89
CA GLU A 269 -8.45 2.90 0.19
C GLU A 269 -9.41 2.36 1.24
N ALA A 270 -10.50 3.09 1.50
CA ALA A 270 -11.58 2.60 2.35
C ALA A 270 -12.30 1.36 1.75
N ALA A 271 -12.48 1.30 0.43
CA ALA A 271 -13.06 0.14 -0.24
C ALA A 271 -12.13 -1.09 -0.16
N GLU A 272 -10.82 -0.91 -0.35
CA GLU A 272 -9.85 -1.99 -0.27
C GLU A 272 -9.70 -2.53 1.15
N ALA A 273 -9.61 -1.64 2.14
CA ALA A 273 -9.60 -2.01 3.55
C ALA A 273 -10.85 -2.83 3.93
N LEU A 274 -12.03 -2.47 3.42
CA LEU A 274 -13.25 -3.26 3.58
C LEU A 274 -13.13 -4.63 2.90
N GLY A 275 -12.52 -4.73 1.71
CA GLY A 275 -12.27 -6.00 1.02
C GLY A 275 -11.49 -7.01 1.86
N SER A 276 -10.50 -6.54 2.62
CA SER A 276 -9.69 -7.36 3.55
C SER A 276 -10.46 -7.85 4.80
N MET A 277 -11.73 -7.46 4.96
CA MET A 277 -12.63 -7.90 6.03
C MET A 277 -13.92 -8.51 5.42
N GLY A 278 -13.80 -9.18 4.28
CA GLY A 278 -14.94 -9.71 3.53
C GLY A 278 -15.76 -10.80 4.23
N ASP A 279 -15.20 -11.42 5.27
CA ASP A 279 -15.88 -12.41 6.13
C ASP A 279 -16.79 -11.76 7.19
N GLU A 280 -16.62 -10.46 7.45
CA GLU A 280 -17.44 -9.70 8.39
C GLU A 280 -18.84 -9.38 7.83
N GLU A 281 -19.85 -9.47 8.70
CA GLU A 281 -21.25 -9.35 8.31
C GLU A 281 -21.56 -7.98 7.67
N GLY A 282 -22.09 -8.00 6.44
CA GLY A 282 -22.56 -6.81 5.74
C GLY A 282 -21.49 -6.01 4.98
N VAL A 283 -20.22 -6.43 5.04
CA VAL A 283 -19.13 -5.80 4.27
C VAL A 283 -19.33 -5.99 2.76
N GLU A 284 -19.53 -7.23 2.31
CA GLU A 284 -19.78 -7.58 0.90
C GLU A 284 -20.99 -6.80 0.33
N ASP A 285 -22.09 -6.74 1.08
CA ASP A 285 -23.29 -6.02 0.70
C ASP A 285 -23.08 -4.49 0.65
N THR A 286 -22.15 -3.98 1.44
CA THR A 286 -21.78 -2.56 1.40
C THR A 286 -20.95 -2.25 0.16
N LEU A 287 -19.92 -3.04 -0.14
CA LEU A 287 -19.09 -2.89 -1.33
C LEU A 287 -19.92 -2.91 -2.62
N LYS A 288 -20.88 -3.85 -2.74
CA LYS A 288 -21.77 -3.95 -3.92
C LYS A 288 -22.55 -2.67 -4.24
N LYS A 289 -22.79 -1.79 -3.26
CA LYS A 289 -23.50 -0.51 -3.48
C LYS A 289 -22.69 0.48 -4.33
N PHE A 290 -21.37 0.27 -4.44
CA PHE A 290 -20.42 1.18 -5.09
C PHE A 290 -19.88 0.64 -6.42
N LEU A 291 -20.45 -0.45 -6.95
CA LEU A 291 -20.09 -0.99 -8.28
C LEU A 291 -20.34 0.01 -9.41
N ASP A 292 -21.32 0.90 -9.24
CA ASP A 292 -21.69 1.95 -10.20
C ASP A 292 -21.31 3.36 -9.70
N ASP A 293 -20.32 3.47 -8.81
CA ASP A 293 -19.85 4.77 -8.28
C ASP A 293 -19.42 5.71 -9.43
N PRO A 294 -19.66 7.04 -9.36
CA PRO A 294 -19.19 7.96 -10.40
C PRO A 294 -17.67 7.95 -10.58
N GLU A 295 -16.90 7.74 -9.51
CA GLU A 295 -15.44 7.74 -9.56
C GLU A 295 -14.92 6.39 -10.04
N GLN A 296 -14.12 6.41 -11.13
CA GLN A 296 -13.62 5.17 -11.72
C GLN A 296 -12.73 4.37 -10.75
N VAL A 297 -11.83 5.04 -10.05
CA VAL A 297 -10.94 4.39 -9.06
C VAL A 297 -11.74 3.67 -7.97
N VAL A 298 -12.87 4.25 -7.53
CA VAL A 298 -13.73 3.63 -6.51
C VAL A 298 -14.40 2.37 -7.07
N ARG A 299 -14.93 2.42 -8.30
CA ARG A 299 -15.50 1.22 -8.95
C ARG A 299 -14.45 0.12 -9.12
N ASP A 300 -13.26 0.48 -9.61
CA ASP A 300 -12.15 -0.44 -9.81
C ASP A 300 -11.74 -1.09 -8.48
N SER A 301 -11.63 -0.32 -7.39
CA SER A 301 -11.28 -0.85 -6.06
C SER A 301 -12.38 -1.72 -5.48
N VAL A 302 -13.66 -1.40 -5.70
CA VAL A 302 -14.78 -2.26 -5.30
C VAL A 302 -14.74 -3.61 -6.02
N ILE A 303 -14.37 -3.65 -7.30
CA ILE A 303 -14.21 -4.90 -8.06
C ILE A 303 -13.11 -5.77 -7.43
N VAL A 304 -11.95 -5.19 -7.13
CA VAL A 304 -10.84 -5.90 -6.49
C VAL A 304 -11.17 -6.32 -5.06
N ALA A 305 -11.79 -5.43 -4.28
CA ALA A 305 -12.21 -5.68 -2.91
C ALA A 305 -13.24 -6.81 -2.82
N LEU A 306 -14.16 -6.93 -3.79
CA LEU A 306 -15.12 -8.04 -3.84
C LEU A 306 -14.45 -9.37 -4.19
N ASP A 307 -13.44 -9.39 -5.06
CA ASP A 307 -12.64 -10.59 -5.34
C ASP A 307 -11.84 -11.03 -4.10
N MET A 308 -11.28 -10.07 -3.36
CA MET A 308 -10.61 -10.33 -2.08
C MET A 308 -11.60 -10.84 -1.02
N ALA A 309 -12.77 -10.22 -0.91
CA ALA A 309 -13.79 -10.63 0.05
C ALA A 309 -14.30 -12.05 -0.23
N GLU A 310 -14.46 -12.42 -1.50
CA GLU A 310 -14.79 -13.79 -1.91
C GLU A 310 -13.68 -14.78 -1.53
N PHE A 311 -12.42 -14.42 -1.77
CA PHE A 311 -11.25 -15.20 -1.38
C PHE A 311 -11.21 -15.46 0.15
N GLU A 312 -11.36 -14.42 0.96
CA GLU A 312 -11.34 -14.52 2.44
C GLU A 312 -12.49 -15.39 2.95
N LYS A 313 -13.70 -15.18 2.44
CA LYS A 313 -14.89 -15.95 2.80
C LYS A 313 -14.78 -17.43 2.44
N ASN A 314 -14.09 -17.74 1.34
CA ASN A 314 -13.85 -19.12 0.90
C ASN A 314 -12.74 -19.81 1.70
N GLY A 315 -11.95 -19.07 2.49
CA GLY A 315 -10.80 -19.60 3.23
C GLY A 315 -9.73 -20.18 2.31
N GLU A 316 -9.58 -19.59 1.12
CA GLU A 316 -8.55 -19.97 0.16
C GLU A 316 -7.15 -19.66 0.73
N VAL A 317 -6.13 -20.43 0.31
CA VAL A 317 -4.79 -20.35 0.93
C VAL A 317 -3.92 -19.28 0.27
N GLU A 318 -4.08 -19.06 -1.03
CA GLU A 318 -3.22 -18.20 -1.84
C GLU A 318 -4.07 -17.30 -2.74
N TYR A 319 -4.09 -15.99 -2.47
CA TYR A 319 -4.82 -15.03 -3.30
C TYR A 319 -4.13 -14.81 -4.64
N ALA A 320 -2.79 -14.76 -4.61
CA ALA A 320 -1.96 -14.57 -5.78
C ALA A 320 -2.01 -15.78 -6.72
N ILE A 321 -1.75 -15.56 -8.01
CA ILE A 321 -1.64 -16.67 -8.97
C ILE A 321 -0.41 -17.49 -8.58
N VAL A 322 -0.62 -18.68 -8.01
CA VAL A 322 0.45 -19.64 -7.80
C VAL A 322 0.88 -20.16 -9.16
N PRO A 323 2.14 -19.92 -9.58
CA PRO A 323 2.62 -20.47 -10.83
C PRO A 323 2.63 -22.00 -10.71
N GLN A 324 1.81 -22.71 -11.49
CA GLN A 324 1.79 -24.17 -11.45
C GLN A 324 3.17 -24.71 -11.84
N ALA A 325 3.81 -25.47 -10.94
CA ALA A 325 4.61 -26.61 -11.39
C ALA A 325 3.60 -27.65 -11.90
N GLN A 326 3.69 -28.03 -13.17
CA GLN A 326 2.70 -28.92 -13.78
C GLN A 326 2.44 -30.15 -12.90
N ALA A 327 1.15 -30.45 -12.70
CA ALA A 327 0.71 -31.71 -12.11
C ALA A 327 1.45 -32.86 -12.82
N VAL A 328 2.29 -33.59 -12.08
CA VAL A 328 2.80 -34.87 -12.52
C VAL A 328 1.59 -35.81 -12.57
N ILE A 329 0.99 -35.90 -13.76
CA ILE A 329 0.03 -36.96 -14.07
C ILE A 329 0.83 -38.26 -14.01
N ALA A 330 0.55 -39.07 -12.99
CA ALA A 330 1.03 -40.44 -12.87
C ALA A 330 0.40 -41.35 -13.94
#